data_AF-A0A1H0MLS7-F1
#
_entry.id   AF-A0A1H0MLS7-F1
#
_cell.length_a   1.000
_cell.length_b   1.000
_cell.length_c   1.000
_cell.angle_alpha   90.00
_cell.angle_beta   90.00
_cell.angle_gamma   90.00
#
_symmetry.space_group_name_H-M   'P 1'
#
loop_
_entity.id
_entity.type
_entity.pdbx_description
1 polymer ?
#
loop_
_entity_poly.entity_id
_entity_poly.type
_entity_poly.pdbx_seq_one_letter_code
_entity_poly.pdbx_strand_id
1 'polypeptide(L)'
;MTDAENPPPSQGDAAEPRSTDAGGPASPQEAPPTHGVGPWPGGADAWPDDPRYDRDLLENGDTRNVVDEYRYWSMDAIVADLDAKRHPFHVAIENWQHDLNIGSIVRSANAFLAAEVHIVGKRRWNRRGAMVTDRYQHVRHHEDVAAFAAWAREAGLPVIAVDNVEGSVPVDRADLPEACVLLFGQEGPGLSPEAIEAATGVVEITQYGSTRSINAASAAAVIMYEWCRRWA
;
A
#
# COMPACT_ATOMS: atom_id res chain seq x y z
N MET A 1 41.98 -53.14 -43.40
CA MET A 1 41.29 -53.83 -44.51
C MET A 1 39.80 -53.72 -44.27
N THR A 2 38.94 -53.09 -45.08
CA THR A 2 39.14 -52.13 -46.19
C THR A 2 37.76 -51.51 -46.49
N ASP A 3 37.50 -50.22 -46.76
CA ASP A 3 38.18 -48.91 -46.55
C ASP A 3 37.06 -47.82 -46.72
N ALA A 4 37.37 -46.58 -47.15
CA ALA A 4 36.47 -45.46 -47.53
C ALA A 4 35.72 -44.71 -46.40
N GLU A 5 35.51 -43.39 -46.44
CA GLU A 5 36.23 -42.27 -47.10
C GLU A 5 35.81 -40.96 -46.38
N ASN A 6 36.62 -39.90 -46.44
CA ASN A 6 36.45 -38.70 -45.61
C ASN A 6 36.19 -37.43 -46.45
N PRO A 7 35.23 -36.56 -46.12
CA PRO A 7 35.20 -35.17 -46.56
C PRO A 7 35.77 -34.20 -45.49
N PRO A 8 36.38 -33.06 -45.90
CA PRO A 8 37.16 -32.21 -45.01
C PRO A 8 36.30 -31.23 -44.16
N PRO A 9 36.86 -30.67 -43.07
CA PRO A 9 36.22 -29.61 -42.29
C PRO A 9 36.15 -28.28 -43.05
N SER A 10 35.04 -27.57 -42.91
CA SER A 10 34.84 -26.24 -43.48
C SER A 10 35.69 -25.17 -42.79
N GLN A 11 36.28 -24.28 -43.58
CA GLN A 11 37.11 -23.17 -43.11
C GLN A 11 36.28 -21.97 -42.65
N GLY A 12 36.82 -21.19 -41.70
CA GLY A 12 36.70 -19.73 -41.71
C GLY A 12 35.60 -19.11 -40.85
N ASP A 13 35.70 -19.25 -39.53
CA ASP A 13 35.05 -18.30 -38.62
C ASP A 13 35.85 -16.99 -38.62
N ALA A 14 35.31 -15.96 -39.29
CA ALA A 14 35.92 -14.64 -39.34
C ALA A 14 35.53 -13.82 -38.10
N ALA A 15 36.51 -13.25 -37.42
CA ALA A 15 36.28 -12.52 -36.17
C ALA A 15 35.49 -11.22 -36.37
N GLU A 16 34.34 -11.10 -35.70
CA GLU A 16 33.65 -9.81 -35.51
C GLU A 16 34.20 -9.06 -34.28
N PRO A 17 34.27 -7.71 -34.32
CA PRO A 17 34.94 -6.92 -33.30
C PRO A 17 34.10 -6.74 -32.03
N ARG A 18 34.76 -6.79 -30.87
CA ARG A 18 34.15 -6.44 -29.58
C ARG A 18 33.75 -4.96 -29.55
N SER A 19 32.45 -4.67 -29.50
CA SER A 19 31.95 -3.35 -29.12
C SER A 19 32.14 -3.14 -27.61
N THR A 20 32.88 -2.09 -27.24
CA THR A 20 32.97 -1.62 -25.86
C THR A 20 31.85 -0.63 -25.58
N ASP A 21 30.66 -1.12 -25.24
CA ASP A 21 29.54 -0.26 -24.86
C ASP A 21 29.60 0.06 -23.35
N ALA A 22 30.24 1.19 -23.03
CA ALA A 22 30.36 1.70 -21.68
C ALA A 22 29.19 2.64 -21.35
N GLY A 23 27.98 2.08 -21.29
CA GLY A 23 26.73 2.79 -21.00
C GLY A 23 25.89 2.05 -19.96
N GLY A 24 26.30 2.10 -18.69
CA GLY A 24 25.46 1.59 -17.60
C GLY A 24 24.12 2.35 -17.55
N PRO A 25 22.98 1.68 -17.33
CA PRO A 25 21.68 2.34 -17.33
C PRO A 25 21.65 3.40 -16.21
N ALA A 26 21.42 4.66 -16.61
CA ALA A 26 21.20 5.73 -15.67
C ALA A 26 20.03 5.34 -14.75
N SER A 27 20.20 5.52 -13.44
CA SER A 27 19.10 5.38 -12.49
C SER A 27 17.94 6.27 -12.96
N PRO A 28 16.67 5.78 -12.96
CA PRO A 28 15.54 6.60 -13.34
C PRO A 28 15.52 7.85 -12.47
N GLN A 29 15.85 8.99 -13.08
CA GLN A 29 15.80 10.28 -12.41
C GLN A 29 14.32 10.55 -12.15
N GLU A 30 13.95 10.62 -10.86
CA GLU A 30 12.54 10.84 -10.48
C GLU A 30 12.01 12.07 -11.21
N ALA A 31 10.93 11.89 -11.96
CA ALA A 31 10.29 13.00 -12.67
C ALA A 31 9.89 14.07 -11.64
N PRO A 32 10.08 15.36 -11.93
CA PRO A 32 9.71 16.42 -11.00
C PRO A 32 8.22 16.29 -10.63
N PRO A 33 7.85 16.53 -9.35
CA PRO A 33 6.48 16.36 -8.90
C PRO A 33 5.55 17.26 -9.72
N THR A 34 4.53 16.67 -10.33
CA THR A 34 3.61 17.38 -11.24
C THR A 34 2.66 18.34 -10.52
N HIS A 35 2.63 18.29 -9.18
CA HIS A 35 1.75 19.09 -8.33
C HIS A 35 2.50 19.59 -7.09
N GLY A 36 2.38 20.89 -6.83
CA GLY A 36 3.01 21.59 -5.71
C GLY A 36 2.79 23.09 -5.87
N VAL A 37 2.99 23.84 -4.79
CA VAL A 37 2.84 25.31 -4.76
C VAL A 37 4.16 25.96 -4.38
N GLY A 38 4.42 27.14 -4.94
CA GLY A 38 5.58 27.96 -4.56
C GLY A 38 5.40 28.60 -3.17
N PRO A 39 6.32 29.51 -2.78
CA PRO A 39 6.20 30.30 -1.56
C PRO A 39 4.85 31.02 -1.43
N TRP A 40 4.45 31.30 -0.19
CA TRP A 40 3.19 31.98 0.10
C TRP A 40 3.10 33.36 -0.58
N PRO A 41 2.01 33.67 -1.32
CA PRO A 41 1.86 34.94 -2.01
C PRO A 41 1.95 36.15 -1.08
N GLY A 42 2.75 37.15 -1.46
CA GLY A 42 2.96 38.36 -0.67
C GLY A 42 4.13 38.31 0.32
N GLY A 43 4.77 37.14 0.49
CA GLY A 43 5.95 37.00 1.36
C GLY A 43 5.60 37.01 2.86
N ALA A 44 6.61 37.19 3.70
CA ALA A 44 6.50 37.03 5.16
C ALA A 44 5.45 37.96 5.80
N ASP A 45 5.30 39.19 5.31
CA ASP A 45 4.31 40.16 5.80
C ASP A 45 2.85 39.74 5.53
N ALA A 46 2.64 38.77 4.63
CA ALA A 46 1.33 38.24 4.24
C ALA A 46 1.05 36.83 4.82
N TRP A 47 1.95 36.26 5.62
CA TRP A 47 1.80 34.92 6.18
C TRP A 47 0.62 34.84 7.18
N PRO A 48 -0.14 33.73 7.20
CA PRO A 48 -1.19 33.52 8.20
C PRO A 48 -0.65 33.50 9.64
N ASP A 49 -1.40 34.08 10.57
CA ASP A 49 -1.19 33.90 12.02
C ASP A 49 -2.06 32.75 12.54
N ASP A 50 -1.79 31.54 12.03
CA ASP A 50 -2.48 30.31 12.39
C ASP A 50 -1.42 29.22 12.67
N PRO A 51 -1.41 28.60 13.87
CA PRO A 51 -0.37 27.66 14.28
C PRO A 51 -0.37 26.34 13.49
N ARG A 52 -1.39 26.09 12.66
CA ARG A 52 -1.40 24.95 11.73
C ARG A 52 -0.37 25.12 10.60
N TYR A 53 -0.02 26.36 10.25
CA TYR A 53 0.88 26.65 9.14
C TYR A 53 2.35 26.51 9.53
N ASP A 54 3.09 25.76 8.71
CA ASP A 54 4.53 25.57 8.81
C ASP A 54 5.27 26.74 8.13
N ARG A 55 6.19 27.38 8.87
CA ARG A 55 6.91 28.57 8.38
C ARG A 55 7.89 28.25 7.26
N ASP A 56 8.53 27.07 7.29
CA ASP A 56 9.47 26.66 6.23
C ASP A 56 8.73 26.41 4.92
N LEU A 57 7.53 25.84 4.98
CA LEU A 57 6.66 25.64 3.81
C LEU A 57 6.10 26.96 3.27
N LEU A 58 5.73 27.90 4.14
CA LEU A 58 5.30 29.24 3.71
C LEU A 58 6.43 30.00 3.01
N GLU A 59 7.68 29.83 3.44
CA GLU A 59 8.85 30.50 2.83
C GLU A 59 9.31 29.84 1.52
N ASN A 60 9.35 28.51 1.48
CA ASN A 60 10.01 27.76 0.38
C ASN A 60 9.01 27.11 -0.60
N GLY A 61 7.72 27.09 -0.26
CA GLY A 61 6.68 26.39 -0.98
C GLY A 61 6.44 24.96 -0.48
N ASP A 62 5.37 24.34 -0.96
CA ASP A 62 4.92 23.01 -0.54
C ASP A 62 4.75 22.09 -1.76
N THR A 63 5.70 21.18 -1.93
CA THR A 63 5.75 20.16 -2.99
C THR A 63 5.25 18.79 -2.53
N ARG A 64 4.70 18.67 -1.31
CA ARG A 64 4.23 17.38 -0.78
C ARG A 64 3.01 16.87 -1.56
N ASN A 65 2.78 15.57 -1.54
CA ASN A 65 1.57 14.98 -2.13
C ASN A 65 0.38 15.06 -1.15
N VAL A 66 -0.14 16.26 -0.94
CA VAL A 66 -1.35 16.57 -0.14
C VAL A 66 -2.39 17.29 -0.99
N VAL A 67 -3.66 17.22 -0.60
CA VAL A 67 -4.73 18.03 -1.22
C VAL A 67 -4.59 19.50 -0.86
N ASP A 68 -5.19 20.39 -1.66
CA ASP A 68 -4.93 21.82 -1.60
C ASP A 68 -5.32 22.49 -0.26
N GLU A 69 -6.30 21.92 0.46
CA GLU A 69 -6.70 22.37 1.80
C GLU A 69 -5.60 22.25 2.87
N TYR A 70 -4.67 21.31 2.72
CA TYR A 70 -3.55 21.09 3.66
C TYR A 70 -2.24 21.77 3.23
N ARG A 71 -2.27 22.57 2.16
CA ARG A 71 -1.04 23.22 1.67
C ARG A 71 -0.48 24.13 2.74
N TYR A 72 0.83 24.05 2.91
CA TYR A 72 1.60 24.75 3.95
C TYR A 72 1.27 24.35 5.39
N TRP A 73 0.33 23.43 5.66
CA TRP A 73 0.09 22.96 7.02
C TRP A 73 1.22 22.04 7.50
N SER A 74 1.59 22.17 8.77
CA SER A 74 2.50 21.24 9.43
C SER A 74 1.92 19.81 9.41
N MET A 75 2.80 18.81 9.42
CA MET A 75 2.39 17.41 9.38
C MET A 75 1.43 17.05 10.53
N ASP A 76 1.71 17.58 11.73
CA ASP A 76 0.93 17.32 12.94
C ASP A 76 -0.47 17.97 12.85
N ALA A 77 -0.59 19.16 12.25
CA ALA A 77 -1.88 19.81 12.00
C ALA A 77 -2.75 19.01 11.01
N ILE A 78 -2.14 18.43 9.97
CA ILE A 78 -2.82 17.52 9.04
C ILE A 78 -3.28 16.27 9.77
N VAL A 79 -2.41 15.61 10.55
CA VAL A 79 -2.77 14.42 11.33
C VAL A 79 -3.93 14.71 12.29
N ALA A 80 -3.89 15.82 13.01
CA ALA A 80 -4.96 16.21 13.94
C ALA A 80 -6.33 16.43 13.25
N ASP A 81 -6.34 17.01 12.05
CA ASP A 81 -7.57 17.23 11.28
C ASP A 81 -8.11 15.93 10.66
N LEU A 82 -7.23 15.04 10.19
CA LEU A 82 -7.61 13.70 9.76
C LEU A 82 -8.19 12.90 10.94
N ASP A 83 -7.50 12.89 12.09
CA ASP A 83 -7.89 12.17 13.31
C ASP A 83 -9.28 12.59 13.83
N ALA A 84 -9.67 13.86 13.65
CA ALA A 84 -10.98 14.37 14.03
C ALA A 84 -12.16 13.81 13.19
N LYS A 85 -11.89 13.16 12.05
CA LYS A 85 -12.91 12.68 11.11
C LYS A 85 -12.70 11.26 10.56
N ARG A 86 -11.73 10.50 11.09
CA ARG A 86 -11.47 9.10 10.66
C ARG A 86 -12.70 8.22 10.80
N HIS A 87 -12.85 7.32 9.84
CA HIS A 87 -13.86 6.28 9.89
C HIS A 87 -13.47 5.18 10.90
N PRO A 88 -14.44 4.51 11.55
CA PRO A 88 -14.18 3.52 12.60
C PRO A 88 -13.67 2.16 12.10
N PHE A 89 -13.38 2.02 10.79
CA PHE A 89 -12.75 0.82 10.25
C PHE A 89 -11.22 0.91 10.32
N HIS A 90 -10.62 -0.24 10.59
CA HIS A 90 -9.17 -0.45 10.58
C HIS A 90 -8.77 -1.35 9.40
N VAL A 91 -7.50 -1.35 9.04
CA VAL A 91 -6.94 -2.25 8.02
C VAL A 91 -5.82 -3.07 8.64
N ALA A 92 -5.79 -4.38 8.44
CA ALA A 92 -4.70 -5.26 8.85
C ALA A 92 -4.09 -5.95 7.64
N ILE A 93 -2.76 -6.05 7.59
CA ILE A 93 -2.03 -6.77 6.55
C ILE A 93 -1.06 -7.77 7.19
N GLU A 94 -1.19 -9.03 6.79
CA GLU A 94 -0.28 -10.10 7.14
C GLU A 94 1.02 -9.98 6.32
N ASN A 95 2.17 -9.80 6.98
CA ASN A 95 3.45 -9.53 6.31
C ASN A 95 4.51 -10.57 6.69
N TRP A 96 4.52 -11.73 6.03
CA TRP A 96 5.44 -12.82 6.39
C TRP A 96 6.56 -13.02 5.34
N GLN A 97 6.33 -12.64 4.08
CA GLN A 97 7.31 -12.78 2.98
C GLN A 97 7.90 -11.45 2.48
N HIS A 98 7.67 -10.33 3.19
CA HIS A 98 7.97 -8.95 2.75
C HIS A 98 7.16 -8.51 1.53
N ASP A 99 5.84 -8.37 1.75
CA ASP A 99 4.92 -7.98 0.68
C ASP A 99 5.23 -6.55 0.17
N LEU A 100 5.25 -6.41 -1.15
CA LEU A 100 5.50 -5.16 -1.88
C LEU A 100 4.28 -4.23 -1.89
N ASN A 101 3.08 -4.78 -1.67
CA ASN A 101 1.79 -4.10 -1.74
C ASN A 101 1.46 -3.27 -0.50
N ILE A 102 2.11 -3.52 0.64
CA ILE A 102 1.77 -2.89 1.94
C ILE A 102 1.78 -1.36 1.85
N GLY A 103 2.74 -0.75 1.13
CA GLY A 103 2.75 0.70 0.93
C GLY A 103 1.53 1.21 0.16
N SER A 104 1.11 0.50 -0.89
CA SER A 104 -0.10 0.85 -1.64
C SER A 104 -1.35 0.70 -0.77
N ILE A 105 -1.41 -0.34 0.09
CA ILE A 105 -2.52 -0.54 1.04
C ILE A 105 -2.57 0.58 2.09
N VAL A 106 -1.42 0.97 2.67
CA VAL A 106 -1.31 2.12 3.60
C VAL A 106 -1.77 3.41 2.93
N ARG A 107 -1.43 3.63 1.66
CA ARG A 107 -1.89 4.78 0.87
C ARG A 107 -3.40 4.77 0.64
N SER A 108 -3.97 3.63 0.28
CA SER A 108 -5.43 3.49 0.16
C SER A 108 -6.13 3.68 1.50
N ALA A 109 -5.58 3.16 2.60
CA ALA A 109 -6.12 3.34 3.94
C ALA A 109 -6.07 4.82 4.41
N ASN A 110 -5.07 5.59 3.99
CA ASN A 110 -5.05 7.05 4.21
C ASN A 110 -6.10 7.77 3.34
N ALA A 111 -6.21 7.40 2.06
CA ALA A 111 -7.17 8.00 1.13
C ALA A 111 -8.65 7.70 1.46
N PHE A 112 -8.94 6.50 1.98
CA PHE A 112 -10.25 6.11 2.52
C PHE A 112 -10.39 6.38 4.03
N LEU A 113 -9.45 7.15 4.60
CA LEU A 113 -9.50 7.68 5.96
C LEU A 113 -9.78 6.64 7.08
N ALA A 114 -9.15 5.46 6.96
CA ALA A 114 -9.15 4.42 7.98
C ALA A 114 -8.57 4.92 9.31
N ALA A 115 -9.06 4.37 10.43
CA ALA A 115 -8.62 4.68 11.79
C ALA A 115 -7.12 4.42 12.00
N GLU A 116 -6.66 3.19 11.73
CA GLU A 116 -5.27 2.76 11.90
C GLU A 116 -4.98 1.54 10.99
N VAL A 117 -3.74 1.41 10.54
CA VAL A 117 -3.23 0.26 9.78
C VAL A 117 -2.37 -0.63 10.67
N HIS A 118 -2.63 -1.94 10.63
CA HIS A 118 -1.96 -2.95 11.44
C HIS A 118 -1.07 -3.82 10.57
N ILE A 119 0.23 -3.85 10.86
CA ILE A 119 1.19 -4.75 10.22
C ILE A 119 1.39 -5.96 11.12
N VAL A 120 1.03 -7.15 10.64
CA VAL A 120 1.06 -8.40 11.43
C VAL A 120 2.24 -9.26 10.97
N GLY A 121 3.04 -9.78 11.92
CA GLY A 121 4.24 -10.56 11.58
C GLY A 121 5.49 -9.68 11.45
N LYS A 122 6.12 -9.64 10.27
CA LYS A 122 7.39 -8.92 10.09
C LYS A 122 7.19 -7.40 10.22
N ARG A 123 7.93 -6.79 11.14
CA ARG A 123 7.91 -5.33 11.38
C ARG A 123 8.39 -4.48 10.18
N ARG A 124 9.23 -5.05 9.29
CA ARG A 124 9.76 -4.34 8.11
C ARG A 124 8.94 -4.66 6.86
N TRP A 125 8.40 -3.61 6.25
CA TRP A 125 7.56 -3.65 5.05
C TRP A 125 8.02 -2.61 4.01
N ASN A 126 7.62 -2.78 2.74
CA ASN A 126 8.04 -1.88 1.66
C ASN A 126 7.22 -0.59 1.63
N ARG A 127 7.84 0.52 2.05
CA ARG A 127 7.19 1.85 2.11
C ARG A 127 7.06 2.56 0.78
N ARG A 128 7.67 2.08 -0.31
CA ARG A 128 7.72 2.79 -1.60
C ARG A 128 6.32 3.11 -2.14
N GLY A 129 5.39 2.16 -2.07
CA GLY A 129 4.01 2.36 -2.52
C GLY A 129 3.22 3.40 -1.71
N ALA A 130 3.67 3.73 -0.48
CA ALA A 130 2.98 4.69 0.39
C ALA A 130 3.14 6.13 -0.09
N MET A 131 4.16 6.47 -0.89
CA MET A 131 4.39 7.85 -1.34
C MET A 131 4.39 8.87 -0.18
N VAL A 132 5.02 8.50 0.95
CA VAL A 132 5.11 9.28 2.19
C VAL A 132 3.78 9.42 2.97
N THR A 133 2.66 8.86 2.50
CA THR A 133 1.38 8.89 3.24
C THR A 133 1.42 8.08 4.55
N ASP A 134 2.43 7.22 4.73
CA ASP A 134 2.71 6.52 6.00
C ASP A 134 3.06 7.47 7.15
N ARG A 135 3.28 8.76 6.88
CA ARG A 135 3.45 9.80 7.91
C ARG A 135 2.15 10.46 8.37
N TYR A 136 1.06 10.35 7.59
CA TYR A 136 -0.26 10.92 7.93
C TYR A 136 -1.27 9.84 8.38
N GLN A 137 -0.82 8.58 8.44
CA GLN A 137 -1.63 7.42 8.80
C GLN A 137 -1.01 6.73 10.02
N HIS A 138 -1.85 6.36 10.99
CA HIS A 138 -1.43 5.57 12.15
C HIS A 138 -1.07 4.16 11.69
N VAL A 139 0.13 3.69 12.06
CA VAL A 139 0.61 2.35 11.69
C VAL A 139 1.12 1.61 12.92
N ARG A 140 0.38 0.58 13.34
CA ARG A 140 0.71 -0.32 14.45
C ARG A 140 1.41 -1.58 13.93
N HIS A 141 2.27 -2.16 14.76
CA HIS A 141 2.90 -3.46 14.50
C HIS A 141 2.46 -4.46 15.56
N HIS A 142 2.12 -5.68 15.12
CA HIS A 142 1.86 -6.85 15.96
C HIS A 142 2.86 -7.95 15.61
N GLU A 143 3.43 -8.61 16.62
CA GLU A 143 4.46 -9.64 16.41
C GLU A 143 3.96 -10.84 15.58
N ASP A 144 2.72 -11.25 15.83
CA ASP A 144 2.04 -12.35 15.14
C ASP A 144 0.51 -12.14 15.11
N VAL A 145 -0.21 -13.11 14.53
CA VAL A 145 -1.68 -13.13 14.45
C VAL A 145 -2.33 -13.22 15.82
N ALA A 146 -1.73 -13.90 16.79
CA ALA A 146 -2.29 -14.05 18.13
C ALA A 146 -2.29 -12.72 18.90
N ALA A 147 -1.20 -11.95 18.79
CA ALA A 147 -1.10 -10.59 19.33
C ALA A 147 -2.10 -9.64 18.66
N PHE A 148 -2.23 -9.70 17.33
CA PHE A 148 -3.23 -8.93 16.58
C PHE A 148 -4.67 -9.28 17.00
N ALA A 149 -5.01 -10.56 17.07
CA ALA A 149 -6.35 -11.03 17.47
C ALA A 149 -6.67 -10.69 18.94
N ALA A 150 -5.66 -10.70 19.82
CA ALA A 150 -5.81 -10.23 21.20
C ALA A 150 -6.14 -8.74 21.26
N TRP A 151 -5.43 -7.90 20.49
CA TRP A 151 -5.72 -6.48 20.37
C TRP A 151 -7.11 -6.21 19.79
N ALA A 152 -7.51 -6.89 18.71
CA ALA A 152 -8.81 -6.67 18.07
C ALA A 152 -9.98 -6.99 19.03
N ARG A 153 -9.83 -8.08 19.80
CA ARG A 153 -10.78 -8.47 20.86
C ARG A 153 -10.83 -7.46 22.00
N GLU A 154 -9.69 -6.91 22.43
CA GLU A 154 -9.63 -5.86 23.47
C GLU A 154 -10.28 -4.55 22.99
N ALA A 155 -10.07 -4.19 21.72
CA ALA A 155 -10.72 -3.05 21.07
C ALA A 155 -12.22 -3.25 20.80
N GLY A 156 -12.75 -4.48 20.93
CA GLY A 156 -14.13 -4.82 20.63
C GLY A 156 -14.48 -4.80 19.13
N LEU A 157 -13.48 -4.91 18.25
CA LEU A 157 -13.65 -4.81 16.80
C LEU A 157 -13.75 -6.21 16.15
N PRO A 158 -14.81 -6.51 15.38
CA PRO A 158 -14.87 -7.73 14.58
C PRO A 158 -13.83 -7.69 13.47
N VAL A 159 -13.15 -8.81 13.25
CA VAL A 159 -12.15 -8.97 12.18
C VAL A 159 -12.82 -9.59 10.97
N ILE A 160 -12.78 -8.92 9.83
CA ILE A 160 -13.35 -9.38 8.57
C ILE A 160 -12.19 -9.74 7.64
N ALA A 161 -11.95 -11.03 7.45
CA ALA A 161 -10.96 -11.53 6.51
C ALA A 161 -11.41 -11.31 5.06
N VAL A 162 -10.49 -10.92 4.19
CA VAL A 162 -10.73 -10.76 2.76
C VAL A 162 -9.91 -11.80 2.01
N ASP A 163 -10.56 -12.89 1.60
CA ASP A 163 -9.95 -13.96 0.80
C ASP A 163 -10.99 -14.75 0.00
N ASN A 164 -10.54 -15.42 -1.07
CA ASN A 164 -11.35 -16.28 -1.95
C ASN A 164 -11.19 -17.74 -1.52
N VAL A 165 -11.77 -18.08 -0.37
CA VAL A 165 -11.71 -19.41 0.27
C VAL A 165 -13.11 -19.98 0.47
N GLU A 166 -13.21 -21.30 0.67
CA GLU A 166 -14.49 -21.97 0.90
C GLU A 166 -15.20 -21.39 2.13
N GLY A 167 -16.47 -20.97 1.96
CA GLY A 167 -17.26 -20.31 3.01
C GLY A 167 -17.18 -18.78 3.02
N SER A 168 -16.39 -18.16 2.15
CA SER A 168 -16.44 -16.71 1.92
C SER A 168 -17.82 -16.26 1.41
N VAL A 169 -18.20 -15.02 1.75
CA VAL A 169 -19.44 -14.39 1.27
C VAL A 169 -19.10 -13.23 0.33
N PRO A 170 -19.71 -13.12 -0.87
CA PRO A 170 -19.58 -11.96 -1.73
C PRO A 170 -19.78 -10.65 -0.98
N VAL A 171 -18.79 -9.76 -1.01
CA VAL A 171 -18.78 -8.56 -0.16
C VAL A 171 -20.03 -7.71 -0.36
N ASP A 172 -20.57 -7.62 -1.58
CA ASP A 172 -21.81 -6.89 -1.94
C ASP A 172 -23.07 -7.39 -1.19
N ARG A 173 -22.99 -8.58 -0.57
CA ARG A 173 -24.08 -9.25 0.15
C ARG A 173 -23.72 -9.63 1.58
N ALA A 174 -22.43 -9.60 1.92
CA ALA A 174 -21.94 -9.86 3.26
C ALA A 174 -22.38 -8.77 4.24
N ASP A 175 -22.52 -9.14 5.51
CA ASP A 175 -22.51 -8.16 6.59
C ASP A 175 -21.10 -7.58 6.71
N LEU A 176 -20.99 -6.26 6.64
CA LEU A 176 -19.72 -5.52 6.67
C LEU A 176 -19.88 -4.39 7.70
N PRO A 177 -19.51 -4.64 8.97
CA PRO A 177 -19.80 -3.71 10.05
C PRO A 177 -19.13 -2.34 9.86
N GLU A 178 -19.79 -1.31 10.37
CA GLU A 178 -19.25 0.05 10.39
C GLU A 178 -17.90 0.09 11.14
N ALA A 179 -17.88 -0.33 12.42
CA ALA A 179 -16.65 -0.53 13.18
C ALA A 179 -16.13 -1.97 12.98
N CYS A 180 -15.02 -2.15 12.27
CA CYS A 180 -14.40 -3.47 12.03
C CYS A 180 -12.89 -3.36 11.71
N VAL A 181 -12.21 -4.49 11.61
CA VAL A 181 -10.86 -4.59 11.02
C VAL A 181 -10.93 -5.37 9.72
N LEU A 182 -10.58 -4.75 8.60
CA LEU A 182 -10.47 -5.38 7.28
C LEU A 182 -9.09 -6.06 7.19
N LEU A 183 -9.05 -7.39 7.20
CA LEU A 183 -7.83 -8.19 7.27
C LEU A 183 -7.48 -8.78 5.89
N PHE A 184 -6.28 -8.44 5.41
CA PHE A 184 -5.75 -8.84 4.11
C PHE A 184 -4.51 -9.72 4.26
N GLY A 185 -4.48 -10.78 3.46
CA GLY A 185 -3.31 -11.66 3.33
C GLY A 185 -2.21 -11.05 2.47
N GLN A 186 -1.09 -11.77 2.38
CA GLN A 186 0.02 -11.40 1.50
C GLN A 186 -0.15 -11.97 0.09
N GLU A 187 0.45 -11.31 -0.90
CA GLU A 187 0.49 -11.78 -2.28
C GLU A 187 1.16 -13.17 -2.38
N GLY A 188 0.48 -14.11 -3.06
CA GLY A 188 0.88 -15.51 -3.15
C GLY A 188 -0.07 -16.43 -2.37
N PRO A 189 0.22 -16.77 -1.10
CA PRO A 189 -0.58 -17.73 -0.33
C PRO A 189 -1.93 -17.20 0.18
N GLY A 190 -2.18 -15.88 0.15
CA GLY A 190 -3.36 -15.29 0.78
C GLY A 190 -3.18 -15.12 2.28
N LEU A 191 -4.27 -15.26 3.04
CA LEU A 191 -4.25 -15.30 4.50
C LEU A 191 -3.78 -16.67 5.02
N SER A 192 -3.09 -16.65 6.16
CA SER A 192 -2.79 -17.86 6.92
C SER A 192 -4.06 -18.51 7.50
N PRO A 193 -4.07 -19.84 7.73
CA PRO A 193 -5.15 -20.50 8.46
C PRO A 193 -5.42 -19.85 9.82
N GLU A 194 -4.36 -19.48 10.55
CA GLU A 194 -4.45 -18.82 11.85
C GLU A 194 -5.14 -17.44 11.75
N ALA A 195 -4.91 -16.69 10.67
CA ALA A 195 -5.55 -15.40 10.43
C ALA A 195 -7.02 -15.54 10.00
N ILE A 196 -7.37 -16.61 9.27
CA ILE A 196 -8.76 -16.97 8.96
C ILE A 196 -9.50 -17.41 10.22
N GLU A 197 -8.89 -18.23 11.08
CA GLU A 197 -9.46 -18.66 12.37
C GLU A 197 -9.66 -17.50 13.35
N ALA A 198 -8.82 -16.46 13.28
CA ALA A 198 -8.96 -15.23 14.05
C ALA A 198 -10.09 -14.31 13.54
N ALA A 199 -10.63 -14.55 12.33
CA ALA A 199 -11.66 -13.71 11.74
C ALA A 199 -13.07 -14.04 12.27
N THR A 200 -13.88 -13.01 12.44
CA THR A 200 -15.31 -13.10 12.77
C THR A 200 -16.16 -13.45 11.54
N GLY A 201 -15.65 -13.17 10.34
CA GLY A 201 -16.25 -13.55 9.07
C GLY A 201 -15.26 -13.42 7.92
N VAL A 202 -15.55 -14.08 6.79
CA VAL A 202 -14.72 -14.05 5.58
C VAL A 202 -15.56 -13.52 4.42
N VAL A 203 -15.03 -12.51 3.70
CA VAL A 203 -15.68 -11.93 2.53
C VAL A 203 -14.78 -12.02 1.30
N GLU A 204 -15.41 -12.13 0.13
CA GLU A 204 -14.70 -12.18 -1.15
C GLU A 204 -15.13 -11.03 -2.09
N ILE A 205 -14.26 -10.73 -3.05
CA ILE A 205 -14.61 -9.91 -4.20
C ILE A 205 -15.03 -10.86 -5.32
N THR A 206 -16.30 -10.79 -5.74
CA THR A 206 -16.83 -11.58 -6.85
C THR A 206 -16.01 -11.34 -8.13
N GLN A 207 -15.39 -12.39 -8.65
CA GLN A 207 -14.54 -12.35 -9.84
C GLN A 207 -15.16 -13.14 -10.99
N TYR A 208 -15.00 -12.62 -12.21
CA TYR A 208 -15.55 -13.21 -13.45
C TYR A 208 -14.46 -13.57 -14.48
N GLY A 209 -13.18 -13.47 -14.08
CA GLY A 209 -12.02 -13.72 -14.94
C GLY A 209 -11.48 -15.15 -14.84
N SER A 210 -10.32 -15.38 -15.45
CA SER A 210 -9.60 -16.66 -15.43
C SER A 210 -8.52 -16.77 -14.34
N THR A 211 -8.28 -15.70 -13.58
CA THR A 211 -7.32 -15.69 -12.46
C THR A 211 -7.97 -16.21 -11.19
N ARG A 212 -7.16 -16.74 -10.26
CA ARG A 212 -7.65 -17.20 -8.94
C ARG A 212 -7.96 -16.04 -7.99
N SER A 213 -7.22 -14.95 -8.14
CA SER A 213 -7.33 -13.74 -7.34
C SER A 213 -6.92 -12.51 -8.16
N ILE A 214 -7.16 -11.33 -7.59
CA ILE A 214 -6.59 -10.05 -8.00
C ILE A 214 -5.44 -9.67 -7.04
N ASN A 215 -4.64 -8.67 -7.40
CA ASN A 215 -3.57 -8.14 -6.55
C ASN A 215 -4.11 -7.65 -5.18
N ALA A 216 -3.33 -7.88 -4.10
CA ALA A 216 -3.74 -7.58 -2.73
C ALA A 216 -4.03 -6.09 -2.48
N ALA A 217 -3.26 -5.16 -3.06
CA ALA A 217 -3.56 -3.73 -2.94
C ALA A 217 -4.81 -3.33 -3.71
N SER A 218 -5.07 -3.94 -4.87
CA SER A 218 -6.33 -3.75 -5.59
C SER A 218 -7.53 -4.28 -4.81
N ALA A 219 -7.40 -5.45 -4.18
CA ALA A 219 -8.45 -6.00 -3.32
C ALA A 219 -8.73 -5.07 -2.12
N ALA A 220 -7.68 -4.60 -1.45
CA ALA A 220 -7.81 -3.68 -0.32
C ALA A 220 -8.52 -2.38 -0.72
N ALA A 221 -8.17 -1.79 -1.87
CA ALA A 221 -8.84 -0.60 -2.38
C ALA A 221 -10.33 -0.83 -2.70
N VAL A 222 -10.69 -1.99 -3.26
CA VAL A 222 -12.09 -2.35 -3.56
C VAL A 222 -12.91 -2.53 -2.27
N ILE A 223 -12.39 -3.24 -1.28
CA ILE A 223 -13.12 -3.47 -0.01
C ILE A 223 -13.25 -2.17 0.79
N MET A 224 -12.19 -1.34 0.85
CA MET A 224 -12.28 -0.03 1.52
C MET A 224 -13.28 0.90 0.82
N TYR A 225 -13.31 0.92 -0.52
CA TYR A 225 -14.32 1.67 -1.26
C TYR A 225 -15.74 1.16 -0.99
N GLU A 226 -15.94 -0.16 -0.94
CA GLU A 226 -17.24 -0.77 -0.62
C GLU A 226 -17.68 -0.49 0.82
N TRP A 227 -16.75 -0.43 1.78
CA TRP A 227 -17.03 0.04 3.14
C TRP A 227 -17.48 1.50 3.13
N CYS A 228 -16.73 2.40 2.47
CA CYS A 228 -17.10 3.82 2.38
C CYS A 228 -18.46 4.00 1.69
N ARG A 229 -18.76 3.24 0.63
CA ARG A 229 -20.05 3.28 -0.08
C ARG A 229 -21.25 2.89 0.81
N ARG A 230 -21.03 2.23 1.95
CA ARG A 230 -22.07 1.87 2.93
C ARG A 230 -22.21 2.89 4.07
N TRP A 231 -21.10 3.49 4.49
CA TRP A 231 -20.99 4.11 5.81
C TRP A 231 -20.43 5.56 5.82
N ALA A 232 -19.92 6.07 4.69
CA ALA A 232 -19.29 7.40 4.58
C ALA A 232 -20.15 8.43 3.82
#